data_AF-A0A353VUP9-F1
#
_entry.id   AF-A0A353VUP9-F1
#
_cell.length_a   1.000
_cell.length_b   1.000
_cell.length_c   1.000
_cell.angle_alpha   90.00
_cell.angle_beta   90.00
_cell.angle_gamma   90.00
#
_symmetry.space_group_name_H-M   'P 1'
#
loop_
_entity.id
_entity.type
_entity.pdbx_description
1 polymer ?
#
loop_
_entity_poly.entity_id
_entity_poly.type
_entity_poly.pdbx_seq_one_letter_code
_entity_poly.pdbx_strand_id
1 'polypeptide(L)' 'MKPRSIIVFQHVGVEHPGIFRNFFSDDDVRLHTVELDQGENIPNLRDFDALWVMGGPMDVWEEQKYPWLLEEIKA' A
#
# COMPACT_ATOMS: atom_id res chain seq x y z
N MET A 1 16.37 12.63 -6.66
CA MET A 1 16.85 11.23 -6.54
C MET A 1 15.65 10.33 -6.81
N LYS A 2 15.83 9.23 -7.53
CA LYS A 2 14.76 8.28 -7.88
C LYS A 2 14.54 7.29 -6.72
N PRO A 3 13.30 6.95 -6.34
CA PRO A 3 13.06 5.95 -5.29
C PRO A 3 13.57 4.58 -5.75
N ARG A 4 14.15 3.82 -4.84
CA ARG A 4 14.58 2.43 -5.07
C ARG A 4 13.57 1.43 -4.51
N SER A 5 12.80 1.84 -3.52
CA SER A 5 11.82 1.01 -2.84
C SER A 5 10.56 1.79 -2.50
N ILE A 6 9.40 1.22 -2.82
CA ILE A 6 8.09 1.79 -2.51
C ILE A 6 7.27 0.73 -1.81
N ILE A 7 6.65 1.10 -0.70
CA ILE A 7 5.64 0.28 -0.05
C ILE A 7 4.26 0.65 -0.60
N VAL A 8 3.44 -0.36 -0.87
CA VAL A 8 2.10 -0.23 -1.43
C VAL A 8 1.10 -0.74 -0.41
N PHE A 9 0.16 0.10 0.01
CA PHE A 9 -1.02 -0.34 0.75
C PHE A 9 -2.11 -0.71 -0.26
N GLN A 10 -2.55 -1.97 -0.21
CA GLN A 10 -3.59 -2.52 -1.07
C GLN A 10 -4.77 -2.98 -0.20
N HIS A 11 -5.98 -2.57 -0.57
CA HIS A 11 -7.18 -2.81 0.23
C HIS A 11 -8.09 -3.92 -0.30
N VAL A 12 -7.79 -4.41 -1.51
CA VAL A 12 -8.45 -5.58 -2.11
C VAL A 12 -7.57 -6.10 -3.24
N GLY A 13 -7.52 -7.42 -3.43
CA GLY A 13 -6.63 -8.08 -4.40
C GLY A 13 -6.71 -7.57 -5.85
N VAL A 14 -7.86 -7.02 -6.27
CA VAL A 14 -8.05 -6.48 -7.63
C VAL A 14 -7.61 -5.02 -7.79
N GLU A 15 -7.44 -4.28 -6.69
CA GLU A 15 -7.07 -2.85 -6.70
C GLU A 15 -5.57 -2.66 -6.47
N HIS A 16 -4.79 -3.40 -7.24
CA HIS A 16 -3.34 -3.26 -7.30
C HIS A 16 -2.90 -1.99 -8.07
N PRO A 17 -1.61 -1.58 -8.02
CA PRO A 17 -1.12 -0.37 -8.72
C PRO A 17 -1.23 -0.34 -10.25
N GLY A 18 -1.73 -1.39 -10.89
CA GLY A 18 -2.10 -1.37 -12.31
C GLY A 18 -0.90 -1.08 -13.21
N ILE A 19 -1.05 -0.09 -14.11
CA ILE A 19 0.00 0.30 -15.05
C ILE A 19 1.26 0.81 -14.35
N PHE A 20 1.15 1.34 -13.13
CA PHE A 20 2.30 1.85 -12.39
C PHE A 20 3.31 0.77 -12.05
N ARG A 21 2.89 -0.50 -11.92
CA ARG A 21 3.84 -1.61 -11.74
C ARG A 21 4.83 -1.72 -12.90
N ASN A 22 4.38 -1.46 -14.12
CA ASN A 22 5.26 -1.48 -15.29
C ASN A 22 6.25 -0.33 -15.22
N PHE A 23 5.78 0.89 -14.93
CA PHE A 23 6.66 2.04 -14.78
C PHE A 23 7.69 1.83 -13.67
N PHE A 24 7.28 1.32 -12.50
CA PHE A 24 8.20 1.03 -11.40
C PHE A 24 9.20 -0.07 -11.75
N SER A 25 8.77 -1.12 -12.45
CA SER A 25 9.64 -2.19 -12.91
C SER A 25 10.66 -1.71 -13.95
N ASP A 26 10.23 -0.94 -14.94
CA ASP A 26 11.10 -0.34 -15.97
C ASP A 26 12.15 0.58 -15.35
N ASP A 27 11.83 1.09 -14.16
CA ASP A 27 12.63 2.00 -13.38
C ASP A 27 13.50 1.34 -12.30
N ASP A 28 13.55 0.00 -12.23
CA ASP A 28 14.24 -0.77 -11.18
C ASP A 28 13.79 -0.40 -9.74
N VAL A 29 12.54 0.05 -9.59
CA VAL A 29 11.94 0.33 -8.27
C VAL A 29 11.30 -0.93 -7.72
N ARG A 30 11.74 -1.35 -6.53
CA ARG A 30 11.14 -2.49 -5.83
C ARG A 30 9.83 -2.09 -5.17
N LEU A 31 8.77 -2.82 -5.46
CA LEU A 31 7.50 -2.71 -4.74
C LEU A 31 7.43 -3.73 -3.60
N HIS A 32 6.96 -3.28 -2.45
CA HIS A 32 6.56 -4.12 -1.34
C HIS A 32 5.08 -3.89 -1.06
N THR A 33 4.23 -4.87 -1.38
CA THR A 33 2.79 -4.74 -1.19
C THR A 33 2.39 -5.28 0.17
N VAL A 34 1.53 -4.53 0.86
CA VAL A 34 0.84 -4.92 2.09
C VAL A 34 -0.65 -4.98 1.77
N GLU A 35 -1.21 -6.19 1.79
CA GLU A 35 -2.64 -6.45 1.63
C GLU A 35 -3.35 -6.30 2.99
N LEU A 36 -3.85 -5.09 3.26
CA LEU A 36 -4.45 -4.72 4.54
C LEU A 36 -5.73 -5.51 4.83
N ASP A 37 -6.51 -5.82 3.79
CA ASP A 37 -7.72 -6.64 3.91
C ASP A 37 -7.42 -8.11 4.27
N GLN A 38 -6.20 -8.57 3.98
CA GLN A 38 -5.72 -9.90 4.36
C GLN A 38 -5.04 -9.92 5.74
N GLY A 39 -4.99 -8.78 6.44
CA GLY A 39 -4.41 -8.66 7.78
C GLY A 39 -2.89 -8.69 7.79
N GLU A 40 -2.23 -8.31 6.68
CA GLU A 40 -0.78 -8.17 6.66
C GLU A 40 -0.31 -7.03 7.57
N ASN A 41 0.87 -7.21 8.19
CA ASN A 41 1.43 -6.21 9.08
C ASN A 41 2.09 -5.08 8.29
N ILE A 42 1.85 -3.84 8.71
CA ILE A 42 2.57 -2.68 8.19
C ILE A 42 4.00 -2.70 8.75
N PRO A 43 5.05 -2.84 7.91
CA PRO A 43 6.44 -2.73 8.35
C PRO A 43 6.80 -1.27 8.68
N ASN A 44 8.00 -1.05 9.21
CA ASN A 44 8.47 0.31 9.48
C ASN A 44 8.59 1.11 8.17
N LEU A 45 7.72 2.12 7.99
CA LEU A 45 7.66 2.92 6.76
C LEU A 45 8.96 3.67 6.45
N ARG A 46 9.80 3.92 7.47
CA ARG A 46 11.10 4.58 7.29
C ARG A 46 12.13 3.74 6.53
N ASP A 47 11.85 2.45 6.32
CA ASP A 47 12.70 1.55 5.54
C ASP A 47 12.44 1.68 4.02
N PHE A 48 11.47 2.51 3.61
CA PHE A 48 11.06 2.72 2.22
C PHE A 48 11.23 4.18 1.79
N ASP A 49 11.40 4.41 0.48
CA ASP A 49 11.57 5.77 -0.07
C ASP A 49 10.24 6.50 -0.27
N ALA A 50 9.13 5.75 -0.43
CA ALA A 50 7.79 6.29 -0.58
C ALA A 50 6.70 5.28 -0.19
N LEU A 51 5.52 5.81 0.15
CA LEU A 51 4.27 5.07 0.36
C LEU A 51 3.31 5.33 -0.80
N TRP A 52 2.68 4.27 -1.30
CA TRP A 52 1.68 4.31 -2.36
C TRP A 52 0.37 3.67 -1.87
N VAL A 53 -0.67 4.48 -1.67
CA VAL A 53 -1.95 4.01 -1.12
C VAL A 53 -2.94 3.78 -2.26
N MET A 54 -3.46 2.56 -2.38
CA MET A 54 -4.43 2.20 -3.40
C MET A 54 -5.86 2.60 -2.99
N GLY A 55 -6.79 2.57 -3.94
CA GLY A 55 -8.21 2.69 -3.62
C GLY A 55 -8.74 1.45 -2.90
N GLY A 56 -10.04 1.47 -2.62
CA GLY A 56 -10.79 0.27 -2.33
C GLY A 56 -12.27 0.56 -2.10
N PRO A 57 -13.06 -0.48 -1.80
CA PRO A 57 -14.52 -0.40 -1.72
C PRO A 57 -15.03 0.14 -0.37
N MET A 58 -14.14 0.54 0.52
CA MET A 58 -14.44 1.02 1.87
C MET A 58 -14.64 2.54 1.89
N ASP A 59 -15.40 3.03 2.84
CA ASP A 59 -15.30 4.43 3.23
C ASP A 59 -14.24 4.61 4.33
N VAL A 60 -13.56 5.76 4.35
CA VAL A 60 -12.47 6.04 5.31
C VAL A 60 -12.92 6.06 6.78
N TRP A 61 -14.23 6.09 7.05
CA TRP A 61 -14.81 6.09 8.40
C TRP A 61 -15.40 4.72 8.81
N GLU A 62 -15.31 3.69 7.97
CA GLU A 62 -15.83 2.34 8.28
C GLU A 62 -14.92 1.54 9.24
N GLU A 63 -14.28 2.20 10.20
CA GLU A 63 -13.27 1.64 11.13
C GLU A 63 -13.78 0.43 11.92
N GLN A 64 -15.07 0.39 12.27
CA GLN A 64 -15.66 -0.75 13.00
C GLN A 64 -15.76 -2.02 12.13
N LYS A 65 -15.96 -1.83 10.82
CA LYS A 65 -16.11 -2.91 9.85
C LYS A 65 -14.75 -3.35 9.30
N TYR A 66 -13.82 -2.40 9.18
CA TYR A 66 -12.46 -2.61 8.70
C TYR A 66 -11.45 -2.06 9.71
N PRO A 67 -11.15 -2.82 10.79
CA PRO A 67 -10.27 -2.34 11.87
C PRO A 67 -8.84 -1.99 11.41
N TRP A 68 -8.39 -2.54 10.28
CA TRP A 68 -7.09 -2.22 9.68
C TRP A 68 -6.98 -0.76 9.21
N LEU A 69 -8.11 -0.06 8.95
CA LEU A 69 -8.10 1.38 8.62
C LEU A 69 -7.45 2.21 9.73
N LEU A 70 -7.65 1.83 11.00
CA LEU A 70 -7.06 2.54 12.13
C LEU A 70 -5.53 2.42 12.16
N GLU A 71 -5.00 1.27 11.75
CA GLU A 71 -3.55 1.05 11.71
C GLU A 71 -2.94 1.72 10.47
N GLU A 72 -3.63 1.70 9.34
CA GLU A 72 -3.25 2.44 8.14
C GLU A 72 -3.14 3.96 8.39
N ILE A 73 -4.16 4.57 9.01
CA ILE A 73 -4.21 6.02 9.28
C ILE A 73 -3.10 6.47 10.25
N LYS A 74 -2.63 5.59 11.13
CA LYS A 74 -1.58 5.88 12.11
C LYS A 74 -0.15 5.73 11.56
N ALA A 75 0.02 4.96 10.50
CA ALA A 75 1.33 4.55 9.98
C ALA A 75 2.13 5.73 9.43
#